data_AF-A0A934V8G0-F1
#
_entry.id   AF-A0A934V8G0-F1
#
_cell.length_a   1.000
_cell.length_b   1.000
_cell.length_c   1.000
_cell.angle_alpha   90.00
_cell.angle_beta   90.00
_cell.angle_gamma   90.00
#
_symmetry.space_group_name_H-M   'P 1'
#
loop_
_entity.id
_entity.type
_entity.pdbx_description
1 polymer ?
#
loop_
_entity_poly.entity_id
_entity_poly.type
_entity_poly.pdbx_seq_one_letter_code
_entity_poly.pdbx_strand_id
1 'polypeptide(L)'
;MDEFSDQIGGRLTEAREAAGLSVDDVIFRTRIPRGVITALEAGDFTFFSSPTYAKSFLGQYSEFLDVEAGQWLDALKPAYFIADETASPLWQMSEPRKEIRVRDPAHSSGWLSSLGFLVLTGGIALAAYKGYEFFEKRFEAEVDEIVNPGAEAKGRSATPPPARELSLTVEKEPVMSVEQAVENPAQRPPRALIVR
;
A
#
# COMPACT_ATOMS: atom_id res chain seq x y z
N MET A 1 22.27 33.68 14.52
CA MET A 1 21.14 32.92 15.13
C MET A 1 21.39 31.42 15.00
N ASP A 2 22.30 31.05 14.09
CA ASP A 2 22.67 29.71 13.65
C ASP A 2 22.96 28.79 14.84
N GLU A 3 23.80 29.22 15.79
CA GLU A 3 24.12 28.41 16.98
C GLU A 3 22.89 28.01 17.83
N PHE A 4 21.88 28.88 17.91
CA PHE A 4 20.65 28.60 18.67
C PHE A 4 19.71 27.65 17.91
N SER A 5 19.64 27.78 16.59
CA SER A 5 18.85 26.91 15.71
C SER A 5 19.48 25.52 15.56
N ASP A 6 20.81 25.46 15.45
CA ASP A 6 21.57 24.21 15.38
C ASP A 6 21.43 23.41 16.67
N GLN A 7 21.39 24.09 17.82
CA GLN A 7 21.20 23.45 19.12
C GLN A 7 19.86 22.72 19.23
N ILE A 8 18.75 23.29 18.72
CA ILE A 8 17.46 22.59 18.74
C ILE A 8 17.41 21.48 17.70
N GLY A 9 17.96 21.70 16.50
CA GLY A 9 18.02 20.66 15.48
C GLY A 9 18.75 19.40 15.95
N GLY A 10 19.90 19.59 16.61
CA GLY A 10 20.64 18.51 17.27
C GLY A 10 19.80 17.78 18.32
N ARG A 11 19.13 18.52 19.22
CA ARG A 11 18.26 17.91 20.25
C ARG A 11 17.10 17.10 19.68
N LEU A 12 16.47 17.58 18.62
CA LEU A 12 15.40 16.86 17.93
C LEU A 12 15.92 15.58 17.28
N THR A 13 17.08 15.65 16.64
CA THR A 13 17.75 14.49 16.03
C THR A 13 18.07 13.44 17.08
N GLU A 14 18.71 13.85 18.18
CA GLU A 14 19.05 12.96 19.29
C GLU A 14 17.82 12.30 19.91
N ALA A 15 16.73 13.06 20.12
CA ALA A 15 15.48 12.53 20.68
C ALA A 15 14.81 11.51 19.74
N ARG A 16 14.78 11.79 18.43
CA ARG A 16 14.26 10.84 17.43
C ARG A 16 15.05 9.53 17.44
N GLU A 17 16.37 9.63 17.45
CA GLU A 17 17.26 8.46 17.42
C GLU A 17 17.22 7.67 18.72
N ALA A 18 17.14 8.34 19.87
CA ALA A 18 16.93 7.70 21.17
C ALA A 18 15.59 6.94 21.24
N ALA A 19 14.56 7.44 20.54
CA ALA A 19 13.28 6.74 20.38
C ALA A 19 13.30 5.61 19.34
N GLY A 20 14.43 5.40 18.63
CA GLY A 20 14.58 4.37 17.61
C GLY A 20 13.71 4.60 16.37
N LEU A 21 13.33 5.85 16.09
CA LEU A 21 12.43 6.19 14.99
C LEU A 21 13.20 6.60 13.74
N SER A 22 12.84 6.07 12.58
CA SER A 22 13.28 6.62 11.31
C SER A 22 12.49 7.89 10.96
N VAL A 23 13.02 8.72 10.06
CA VAL A 23 12.28 9.88 9.53
C VAL A 23 10.96 9.43 8.89
N ASP A 24 10.93 8.27 8.22
CA ASP A 24 9.70 7.70 7.66
C ASP A 24 8.67 7.32 8.72
N ASP A 25 9.11 6.79 9.86
CA ASP A 25 8.20 6.48 10.98
C ASP A 25 7.57 7.75 11.54
N VAL A 26 8.37 8.81 11.68
CA VAL A 26 7.89 10.12 12.13
C VAL A 26 6.87 10.67 11.13
N ILE A 27 7.15 10.65 9.83
CA ILE A 27 6.22 11.10 8.78
C ILE A 27 4.91 10.32 8.86
N PHE A 28 4.99 8.99 8.99
CA PHE A 28 3.80 8.14 9.05
C PHE A 28 2.91 8.47 10.26
N ARG A 29 3.52 8.69 11.43
CA ARG A 29 2.83 8.96 12.70
C ARG A 29 2.31 10.38 12.84
N THR A 30 3.11 11.37 12.42
CA THR A 30 2.82 12.80 12.62
C THR A 30 2.16 13.45 11.40
N ARG A 31 2.31 12.84 10.22
CA ARG A 31 1.95 13.43 8.92
C ARG A 31 2.71 14.72 8.59
N ILE A 32 3.80 15.01 9.30
CA ILE A 32 4.71 16.10 8.97
C ILE A 32 5.50 15.69 7.71
N PRO A 33 5.61 16.54 6.67
CA PRO A 33 6.38 16.23 5.48
C PRO A 33 7.86 16.01 5.79
N ARG A 34 8.53 15.14 5.00
CA ARG A 34 9.96 14.86 5.14
C ARG A 34 10.82 16.11 5.18
N GLY A 35 10.61 17.01 4.22
CA GLY A 35 11.39 18.25 4.11
C GLY A 35 11.33 19.10 5.37
N VAL A 36 10.16 19.14 6.03
CA VAL A 36 9.99 19.85 7.31
C VAL A 36 10.79 19.18 8.42
N ILE A 37 10.72 17.86 8.57
CA ILE A 37 11.48 17.15 9.62
C ILE A 37 12.97 17.36 9.42
N THR A 38 13.46 17.19 8.19
CA THR A 38 14.88 17.39 7.86
C THR A 38 15.33 18.82 8.09
N ALA A 39 14.50 19.82 7.74
CA ALA A 39 14.81 21.22 7.99
C ALA A 39 14.89 21.54 9.49
N LEU A 40 13.94 21.02 10.29
CA LEU A 40 13.96 21.20 11.75
C LEU A 40 15.20 20.55 12.39
N GLU A 41 15.53 19.31 12.01
CA GLU A 41 16.73 18.60 12.49
C GLU A 41 18.04 19.30 12.06
N ALA A 42 18.06 19.93 10.89
CA ALA A 42 19.20 20.70 10.41
C ALA A 42 19.27 22.14 10.97
N GLY A 43 18.28 22.57 11.76
CA GLY A 43 18.19 23.97 12.22
C GLY A 43 17.90 24.98 11.10
N ASP A 44 17.52 24.52 9.92
CA ASP A 44 17.27 25.35 8.75
C ASP A 44 15.83 25.90 8.77
N PHE A 45 15.65 27.02 9.46
CA PHE A 45 14.36 27.70 9.51
C PHE A 45 14.08 28.56 8.27
N THR A 46 15.05 28.74 7.35
CA THR A 46 14.81 29.46 6.08
C THR A 46 13.92 28.66 5.13
N PHE A 47 13.86 27.35 5.34
CA PHE A 47 12.94 26.43 4.66
C PHE A 47 11.46 26.84 4.78
N PHE A 48 11.07 27.56 5.84
CA PHE A 48 9.67 27.92 6.09
C PHE A 48 9.32 29.28 5.50
N SER A 49 8.20 29.34 4.78
CA SER A 49 7.64 30.59 4.23
C SER A 49 7.09 31.57 5.27
N SER A 50 6.96 31.13 6.52
CA SER A 50 6.48 31.99 7.60
C SER A 50 6.99 31.49 8.96
N PRO A 51 7.30 32.43 9.89
CA PRO A 51 7.61 32.09 11.29
C PRO A 51 6.50 31.28 11.95
N THR A 52 5.24 31.53 11.58
CA THR A 52 4.09 30.82 12.15
C THR A 52 4.11 29.35 11.80
N TYR A 53 4.49 29.02 10.56
CA TYR A 53 4.63 27.62 10.14
C TYR A 53 5.80 26.95 10.82
N ALA A 54 6.97 27.61 10.89
CA ALA A 54 8.12 27.10 11.63
C ALA A 54 7.75 26.75 13.08
N LYS A 55 7.08 27.67 13.79
CA LYS A 55 6.62 27.43 15.18
C LYS A 55 5.63 26.28 15.28
N SER A 56 4.66 26.20 14.37
CA SER A 56 3.65 25.15 14.40
C SER A 56 4.28 23.76 14.23
N PHE A 57 5.18 23.59 13.25
CA PHE A 57 5.84 22.31 13.01
C PHE A 57 6.87 21.98 14.07
N LEU A 58 7.64 22.96 14.53
CA LEU A 58 8.56 22.77 15.65
C LEU A 58 7.79 22.32 16.91
N GLY A 59 6.66 22.97 17.22
CA GLY A 59 5.81 22.59 18.35
C GLY A 59 5.28 21.17 18.23
N GLN A 60 4.65 20.84 17.09
CA GLN A 60 4.10 19.50 16.85
C GLN A 60 5.16 18.40 16.92
N TYR A 61 6.34 18.64 16.36
CA TYR A 61 7.40 17.65 16.34
C TYR A 61 8.06 17.46 17.71
N SER A 62 8.25 18.57 18.43
CA SER A 62 8.82 18.54 19.79
C SER A 62 7.87 17.87 20.77
N GLU A 63 6.56 18.12 20.67
CA GLU A 63 5.53 17.42 21.45
C GLU A 63 5.53 15.92 21.16
N PHE A 64 5.65 15.52 19.89
CA PHE A 64 5.73 14.11 19.52
C PHE A 64 6.96 13.38 20.08
N LEU A 65 8.10 14.09 20.20
CA LEU A 65 9.36 13.54 20.72
C LEU A 65 9.55 13.77 22.23
N ASP A 66 8.59 14.39 22.92
CA ASP A 66 8.70 14.82 24.32
C ASP A 66 9.93 15.71 24.60
N VAL A 67 10.23 16.60 23.65
CA VAL A 67 11.31 17.61 23.73
C VAL A 67 10.72 18.94 24.13
N GLU A 68 11.25 19.56 25.19
CA GLU A 68 10.81 20.90 25.57
C GLU A 68 11.41 21.96 24.63
N ALA A 69 10.55 22.58 23.80
CA ALA A 69 10.95 23.54 22.77
C ALA A 69 10.57 25.01 23.07
N GLY A 70 10.04 25.30 24.27
CA GLY A 70 9.45 26.61 24.60
C GLY A 70 10.36 27.81 24.33
N GLN A 71 11.60 27.77 24.81
CA GLN A 71 12.57 28.85 24.58
C GLN A 71 12.90 29.08 23.09
N TRP A 72 12.79 28.04 22.24
CA TRP A 72 13.06 28.14 20.80
C TRP A 72 11.87 28.69 20.03
N LEU A 73 10.66 28.32 20.44
CA LEU A 73 9.42 28.85 19.87
C LEU A 73 9.31 30.38 20.07
N ASP A 74 9.75 30.89 21.22
CA ASP A 74 9.73 32.33 21.52
C ASP A 74 10.79 33.12 20.73
N ALA A 75 11.94 32.49 20.46
CA ALA A 75 13.04 33.12 19.74
C ALA A 75 12.76 33.29 18.23
N LEU A 76 11.88 32.49 17.63
CA LEU A 76 11.45 32.62 16.24
C LEU A 76 10.61 33.91 16.05
N LYS A 77 11.26 35.03 15.71
CA LYS A 77 10.59 36.32 15.50
C LYS A 77 10.27 36.57 14.02
N PRO A 78 9.12 37.20 13.69
CA PRO A 78 8.73 37.47 12.31
C PRO A 78 9.73 38.30 11.51
N ALA A 79 10.46 39.21 12.17
CA ALA A 79 11.45 40.07 11.52
C ALA A 79 12.57 39.31 10.79
N TYR A 80 12.81 38.04 11.14
CA TYR A 80 13.84 37.21 10.51
C TYR A 80 13.44 36.68 9.12
N PHE A 81 12.14 36.51 8.88
CA PHE A 81 11.61 35.90 7.65
C PHE A 81 11.30 36.91 6.55
N ILE A 82 11.31 38.21 6.87
CA ILE A 82 11.06 39.29 5.90
C ILE A 82 12.29 39.57 5.02
N ALA A 83 13.45 39.01 5.35
CA ALA A 83 14.70 39.21 4.60
C ALA A 83 14.90 38.21 3.45
N ASP A 84 14.13 37.13 3.38
CA ASP A 84 14.35 36.04 2.42
C ASP A 84 13.05 35.71 1.67
N GLU A 85 12.84 36.39 0.54
CA GLU A 85 11.66 36.25 -0.32
C GLU A 85 11.69 34.95 -1.17
N THR A 86 12.58 33.99 -0.86
CA THR A 86 12.77 32.76 -1.65
C THR A 86 12.17 31.49 -1.05
N ALA A 87 11.47 31.60 0.08
CA ALA A 87 10.90 30.45 0.77
C ALA A 87 9.93 29.66 -0.14
N SER A 88 10.39 28.50 -0.58
CA SER A 88 9.64 27.64 -1.49
C SER A 88 8.40 27.05 -0.80
N PRO A 89 7.28 26.88 -1.51
CA PRO A 89 6.07 26.33 -0.90
C PRO A 89 6.29 24.89 -0.41
N LEU A 90 5.89 24.59 0.82
CA LEU A 90 6.02 23.27 1.47
C LEU A 90 5.47 22.08 0.65
N TRP A 91 4.46 22.33 -0.22
CA TRP A 91 3.88 21.30 -1.09
C TRP A 91 4.81 20.88 -2.23
N GLN A 92 5.74 21.75 -2.65
CA GLN A 92 6.67 21.47 -3.75
C GLN A 92 7.85 20.57 -3.31
N MET A 93 8.13 20.49 -2.01
CA MET A 93 9.19 19.66 -1.42
C MET A 93 8.66 18.34 -0.81
N SER A 94 7.34 18.15 -0.85
CA SER A 94 6.68 16.89 -0.49
C SER A 94 6.81 15.81 -1.57
N GLU A 95 7.56 16.08 -2.64
CA GLU A 95 7.85 15.03 -3.60
C GLU A 95 8.52 13.89 -2.83
N PRO A 96 7.96 12.66 -2.87
CA PRO A 96 8.75 11.52 -2.48
C PRO A 96 9.95 11.61 -3.43
N ARG A 97 11.13 11.92 -2.89
CA ARG A 97 12.36 11.70 -3.63
C ARG A 97 12.23 10.26 -4.02
N LYS A 98 11.85 10.04 -5.29
CA LYS A 98 11.82 8.73 -5.88
C LYS A 98 13.29 8.41 -5.82
N GLU A 99 13.67 7.72 -4.75
CA GLU A 99 14.78 6.83 -4.78
C GLU A 99 14.43 5.93 -5.95
N ILE A 100 14.84 6.37 -7.14
CA ILE A 100 15.47 5.45 -8.06
C ILE A 100 16.60 4.91 -7.17
N ARG A 101 16.28 3.86 -6.42
CA ARG A 101 17.24 2.89 -5.98
C ARG A 101 17.82 2.45 -7.31
N VAL A 102 18.86 3.16 -7.74
CA VAL A 102 19.81 2.65 -8.70
C VAL A 102 20.37 1.48 -7.95
N ARG A 103 19.66 0.35 -8.07
CA ARG A 103 20.24 -0.95 -7.86
C ARG A 103 21.47 -0.90 -8.71
N ASP A 104 22.64 -0.92 -8.10
CA ASP A 104 23.90 -1.01 -8.82
C ASP A 104 23.68 -2.06 -9.92
N PRO A 105 23.66 -1.67 -11.21
CA PRO A 105 23.71 -2.67 -12.25
C PRO A 105 25.14 -3.19 -12.16
N ALA A 106 25.32 -4.22 -11.35
CA ALA A 106 26.43 -5.15 -11.52
C ALA A 106 26.46 -5.46 -13.02
N HIS A 107 27.48 -4.94 -13.66
CA HIS A 107 27.64 -4.89 -15.10
C HIS A 107 27.87 -6.32 -15.59
N SER A 108 26.81 -7.06 -15.91
CA SER A 108 26.90 -8.38 -16.55
C SER A 108 26.08 -8.43 -17.83
N SER A 109 26.75 -8.02 -18.92
CA SER A 109 26.58 -8.52 -20.29
C SER A 109 25.15 -8.78 -20.80
N GLY A 110 24.38 -7.70 -21.02
CA GLY A 110 23.08 -7.71 -21.69
C GLY A 110 23.09 -8.02 -23.19
N TRP A 111 24.16 -8.58 -23.75
CA TRP A 111 24.23 -9.08 -25.14
C TRP A 111 23.86 -10.56 -25.26
N LEU A 112 24.05 -11.36 -24.20
CA LEU A 112 23.85 -12.82 -24.25
C LEU A 112 22.38 -13.23 -24.09
N SER A 113 21.54 -12.41 -23.45
CA SER A 113 20.11 -12.69 -23.28
C SER A 113 19.32 -12.65 -24.60
N SER A 114 19.81 -11.90 -25.59
CA SER A 114 19.20 -11.84 -26.93
C SER A 114 19.39 -13.13 -27.72
N LEU A 115 20.52 -13.83 -27.53
CA LEU A 115 20.81 -15.08 -28.24
C LEU A 115 19.95 -16.24 -27.70
N GLY A 116 19.70 -16.27 -26.38
CA GLY A 116 18.85 -17.27 -25.74
C GLY A 116 17.41 -17.24 -26.26
N PHE A 117 16.84 -16.04 -26.46
CA PHE A 117 15.46 -15.89 -26.92
C PHE A 117 15.30 -16.34 -28.38
N LEU A 118 16.31 -16.10 -29.24
CA LEU A 118 16.29 -16.51 -30.65
C LEU A 118 16.44 -18.03 -30.81
N VAL A 119 17.26 -18.67 -29.98
CA VAL A 119 17.36 -20.15 -29.95
C VAL A 119 16.08 -20.79 -29.42
N LEU A 120 15.48 -20.22 -28.37
CA LEU A 120 14.24 -20.76 -27.79
C LEU A 120 13.08 -20.69 -28.79
N THR A 121 12.90 -19.54 -29.43
CA THR A 121 11.86 -19.34 -30.46
C THR A 121 12.09 -20.20 -31.70
N GLY A 122 13.33 -20.28 -32.19
CA GLY A 122 13.69 -21.17 -33.30
C GLY A 122 13.49 -22.65 -32.97
N GLY A 123 13.84 -23.08 -31.76
CA GLY A 123 13.66 -24.45 -31.28
C GLY A 123 12.18 -24.86 -31.19
N ILE A 124 11.32 -23.96 -30.68
CA ILE A 124 9.87 -24.20 -30.63
C ILE A 124 9.27 -24.31 -32.03
N ALA A 125 9.67 -23.43 -32.96
CA ALA A 125 9.20 -23.49 -34.34
C ALA A 125 9.64 -24.79 -35.05
N LEU A 126 10.88 -25.22 -34.83
CA LEU A 126 11.39 -26.48 -35.38
C LEU A 126 10.67 -27.70 -34.80
N ALA A 127 10.40 -27.69 -33.49
CA ALA A 127 9.63 -28.74 -32.82
C ALA A 127 8.19 -28.80 -33.33
N ALA A 128 7.55 -27.65 -33.57
CA ALA A 128 6.21 -27.60 -34.16
C ALA A 128 6.20 -28.15 -35.60
N TYR A 129 7.19 -27.78 -36.43
CA TYR A 129 7.29 -28.29 -37.80
C TYR A 129 7.49 -29.82 -37.83
N LYS A 130 8.37 -30.36 -36.98
CA LYS A 130 8.58 -31.81 -36.87
C LYS A 130 7.41 -32.54 -36.19
N GLY A 131 6.75 -31.89 -35.24
CA GLY A 131 5.57 -32.41 -34.54
C GLY A 131 4.37 -32.55 -35.48
N TYR A 132 4.20 -31.62 -36.42
CA TYR A 132 3.11 -31.68 -37.41
C TYR A 132 3.20 -32.95 -38.29
N GLU A 133 4.40 -33.28 -38.77
CA GLU A 133 4.68 -34.51 -39.53
C GLU A 133 4.46 -35.80 -38.72
N PHE A 134 4.73 -35.77 -37.41
CA PHE A 134 4.48 -36.90 -36.52
C PHE A 134 2.99 -37.06 -36.20
N PHE A 135 2.27 -35.95 -36.10
CA PHE A 135 0.85 -35.91 -35.77
C PHE A 135 -0.02 -36.51 -36.88
N GLU A 136 0.26 -36.24 -38.15
CA GLU A 136 -0.47 -36.85 -39.27
C GLU A 136 -0.45 -38.39 -39.23
N LYS A 137 0.71 -39.01 -38.97
CA LYS A 137 0.83 -40.48 -38.89
C LYS A 137 0.04 -41.09 -37.73
N ARG A 138 -0.06 -40.38 -36.61
CA ARG A 138 -0.84 -40.82 -35.45
C ARG A 138 -2.34 -40.61 -35.68
N PHE A 139 -2.71 -39.55 -36.39
CA PHE A 139 -4.08 -39.23 -36.73
C PHE A 139 -4.64 -40.18 -37.78
N GLU A 140 -3.87 -40.58 -38.80
CA GLU A 140 -4.28 -41.63 -39.74
C GLU A 140 -4.54 -42.95 -39.01
N ALA A 141 -3.69 -43.34 -38.05
CA ALA A 141 -3.91 -44.55 -37.25
C ALA A 141 -5.15 -44.47 -36.34
N GLU A 142 -5.47 -43.29 -35.78
CA GLU A 142 -6.67 -43.07 -34.97
C GLU A 142 -7.94 -43.02 -35.83
N VAL A 143 -7.86 -42.40 -37.01
CA VAL A 143 -8.98 -42.32 -37.97
C VAL A 143 -9.28 -43.69 -38.55
N ASP A 144 -8.28 -44.54 -38.83
CA ASP A 144 -8.51 -45.92 -39.29
C ASP A 144 -9.16 -46.79 -38.19
N GLU A 145 -8.80 -46.56 -36.92
CA GLU A 145 -9.44 -47.19 -35.75
C GLU A 145 -10.91 -46.76 -35.59
N ILE A 146 -11.23 -45.50 -35.88
CA ILE A 146 -12.60 -44.96 -35.82
C ILE A 146 -13.44 -45.31 -37.06
N VAL A 147 -12.83 -45.39 -38.24
CA VAL A 147 -13.50 -45.66 -39.52
C VAL A 147 -13.72 -47.17 -39.74
N ASN A 148 -12.88 -48.04 -39.17
CA ASN A 148 -13.07 -49.49 -39.23
C ASN A 148 -13.12 -50.16 -37.82
N PRO A 149 -14.11 -49.83 -36.98
CA PRO A 149 -14.23 -50.34 -35.61
C PRO A 149 -14.66 -51.82 -35.51
N GLY A 150 -14.63 -52.56 -36.63
CA GLY A 150 -15.09 -53.95 -36.74
C GLY A 150 -14.00 -55.02 -36.73
N ALA A 151 -12.72 -54.66 -36.69
CA ALA A 151 -11.64 -55.64 -36.80
C ALA A 151 -11.35 -56.39 -35.47
N GLU A 152 -11.70 -55.84 -34.30
CA GLU A 152 -11.41 -56.49 -33.01
C GLU A 152 -12.58 -56.39 -32.01
N ALA A 153 -13.78 -56.80 -32.44
CA ALA A 153 -14.85 -57.20 -31.52
C ALA A 153 -14.48 -58.52 -30.81
N LYS A 154 -13.48 -58.52 -29.93
CA LYS A 154 -13.25 -59.62 -28.98
C LYS A 154 -12.48 -59.19 -27.74
N GLY A 155 -13.22 -58.66 -26.78
CA GLY A 155 -12.90 -58.81 -25.35
C GLY A 155 -12.43 -57.54 -24.65
N ARG A 156 -13.36 -56.90 -23.94
CA ARG A 156 -13.20 -56.46 -22.53
C ARG A 156 -14.56 -56.00 -21.99
N SER A 157 -14.94 -56.59 -20.86
CA SER A 157 -16.24 -56.53 -20.19
C SER A 157 -16.47 -55.21 -19.44
N ALA A 158 -17.74 -54.84 -19.31
CA ALA A 158 -18.31 -53.70 -18.58
C ALA A 158 -18.18 -53.80 -17.04
N THR A 159 -18.29 -52.66 -16.33
CA THR A 159 -19.12 -52.43 -15.13
C THR A 159 -19.28 -50.91 -14.84
N PRO A 160 -20.50 -50.37 -14.62
CA PRO A 160 -20.75 -48.95 -14.28
C PRO A 160 -20.93 -48.68 -12.76
N PRO A 161 -20.64 -47.46 -12.23
CA PRO A 161 -20.92 -47.06 -10.85
C PRO A 161 -22.34 -46.42 -10.67
N PRO A 162 -23.01 -46.58 -9.51
CA PRO A 162 -24.40 -46.12 -9.29
C PRO A 162 -24.52 -44.67 -8.77
N ALA A 163 -25.55 -43.96 -9.26
CA ALA A 163 -25.94 -42.60 -8.89
C ALA A 163 -26.67 -42.54 -7.53
N ARG A 164 -26.47 -41.45 -6.75
CA ARG A 164 -27.26 -41.12 -5.54
C ARG A 164 -28.04 -39.83 -5.77
N GLU A 165 -29.35 -39.90 -5.57
CA GLU A 165 -30.34 -38.82 -5.74
C GLU A 165 -30.47 -37.90 -4.49
N LEU A 166 -31.04 -36.72 -4.75
CA LEU A 166 -31.14 -35.51 -3.94
C LEU A 166 -32.05 -35.60 -2.69
N SER A 167 -31.81 -34.72 -1.70
CA SER A 167 -32.86 -34.03 -0.92
C SER A 167 -32.30 -32.82 -0.15
N LEU A 168 -32.62 -31.61 -0.64
CA LEU A 168 -32.50 -30.32 0.05
C LEU A 168 -33.93 -29.93 0.47
N THR A 169 -34.25 -30.06 1.76
CA THR A 169 -35.53 -29.55 2.32
C THR A 169 -35.20 -28.66 3.51
N VAL A 170 -35.37 -27.36 3.28
CA VAL A 170 -35.45 -26.31 4.29
C VAL A 170 -36.76 -26.50 5.04
N GLU A 171 -36.70 -26.79 6.34
CA GLU A 171 -37.85 -26.79 7.24
C GLU A 171 -37.58 -25.79 8.38
N LYS A 172 -38.38 -24.72 8.40
CA LYS A 172 -38.53 -23.77 9.52
C LYS A 172 -39.55 -24.32 10.50
N GLU A 173 -39.33 -24.15 11.81
CA GLU A 173 -40.32 -23.93 12.90
C GLU A 173 -39.62 -24.08 14.28
N PRO A 174 -40.18 -23.60 15.42
CA PRO A 174 -40.68 -22.26 15.72
C PRO A 174 -40.09 -21.70 17.05
N VAL A 175 -40.13 -20.37 17.22
CA VAL A 175 -39.76 -19.66 18.46
C VAL A 175 -41.03 -19.44 19.30
N MET A 176 -41.03 -19.88 20.55
CA MET A 176 -42.09 -19.61 21.53
C MET A 176 -41.48 -19.38 22.92
N SER A 177 -42.11 -18.51 23.72
CA SER A 177 -41.69 -17.88 25.01
C SER A 177 -40.84 -16.61 24.83
N VAL A 178 -41.21 -15.42 25.33
CA VAL A 178 -42.05 -15.06 26.48
C VAL A 178 -42.79 -13.74 26.22
N GLU A 179 -44.08 -13.74 26.57
CA GLU A 179 -45.03 -12.64 26.62
C GLU A 179 -44.80 -11.74 27.86
N GLN A 180 -45.35 -10.52 27.83
CA GLN A 180 -45.46 -9.48 28.90
C GLN A 180 -44.49 -8.29 28.71
N ALA A 181 -44.91 -7.02 28.63
CA ALA A 181 -46.21 -6.41 28.87
C ALA A 181 -46.32 -5.02 28.19
N VAL A 182 -47.43 -4.85 27.48
CA VAL A 182 -48.34 -3.68 27.49
C VAL A 182 -47.76 -2.28 27.19
N GLU A 183 -47.91 -1.95 25.91
CA GLU A 183 -48.17 -0.65 25.31
C GLU A 183 -49.47 0.01 25.82
N ASN A 184 -49.48 1.34 26.06
CA ASN A 184 -50.56 2.20 25.56
C ASN A 184 -50.12 3.70 25.54
N PRO A 185 -50.30 4.44 24.42
CA PRO A 185 -49.75 5.77 24.18
C PRO A 185 -50.77 6.91 24.38
N ALA A 186 -50.30 8.13 24.10
CA ALA A 186 -51.05 9.38 23.89
C ALA A 186 -51.34 10.26 25.12
N GLN A 187 -50.62 11.38 25.22
CA GLN A 187 -51.18 12.76 25.11
C GLN A 187 -50.07 13.83 25.31
N ARG A 188 -49.90 14.70 24.31
CA ARG A 188 -49.14 16.00 24.34
C ARG A 188 -50.05 17.10 24.97
N PRO A 189 -49.64 18.34 25.39
CA PRO A 189 -48.76 19.29 24.66
C PRO A 189 -47.98 20.32 25.60
N PRO A 190 -47.71 21.62 25.29
CA PRO A 190 -46.34 22.19 25.24
C PRO A 190 -46.03 23.41 26.16
N ARG A 191 -44.72 23.79 26.22
CA ARG A 191 -44.07 25.12 26.45
C ARG A 191 -44.28 25.93 27.77
N ALA A 192 -43.16 26.34 28.38
CA ALA A 192 -42.73 27.73 28.72
C ALA A 192 -41.37 27.66 29.49
N LEU A 193 -40.25 28.24 29.05
CA LEU A 193 -39.76 29.64 29.13
C LEU A 193 -39.61 30.19 30.56
N ILE A 194 -38.39 30.72 30.88
CA ILE A 194 -37.95 31.79 31.83
C ILE A 194 -36.43 31.53 32.06
N VAL A 195 -35.48 32.17 31.37
CA VAL A 195 -34.91 33.53 31.55
C VAL A 195 -34.57 33.88 33.01
N ARG A 196 -33.27 33.96 33.31
CA ARG A 196 -32.74 34.94 34.26
C ARG A 196 -31.35 35.37 33.82
#